data_AF-A0A7Z9DVM8-F1
#
_entry.id   AF-A0A7Z9DVM8-F1
#
_cell.length_a   1.000
_cell.length_b   1.000
_cell.length_c   1.000
_cell.angle_alpha   90.00
_cell.angle_beta   90.00
_cell.angle_gamma   90.00
#
_symmetry.space_group_name_H-M   'P 1'
#
loop_
_entity.id
_entity.type
_entity.pdbx_description
1 polymer ?
#
loop_
_entity_poly.entity_id
_entity_poly.type
_entity_poly.pdbx_seq_one_letter_code
_entity_poly.pdbx_strand_id
1 'polypeptide(L)'
;MVSFAEYQTINSQYITFIDSEFYPDYLDEAAIIYGSVIEQFTNLVNIANSSAELLLRITEIPNPSRTQLLRIFRKYVSPDTSVEMLKVKKKIAKIIEDYGNRFRNIEDVKHKLATRSTPDEALIAILIEYKNRGQKGYELTEAFFLWFETHFGSAYLI
;
A
#
# COMPACT_ATOMS: atom_id res chain seq x y z
N MET A 1 -27.18 8.69 37.57
CA MET A 1 -25.95 8.88 36.77
C MET A 1 -25.64 7.51 36.17
N VAL A 2 -25.57 7.38 34.85
CA VAL A 2 -25.32 6.10 34.17
C VAL A 2 -23.89 5.67 34.49
N SER A 3 -23.69 4.46 34.99
CA SER A 3 -22.33 3.96 35.27
C SER A 3 -21.65 3.55 33.96
N PHE A 4 -20.32 3.68 33.90
CA PHE A 4 -19.56 3.25 32.71
C PHE A 4 -19.78 1.77 32.35
N ALA A 5 -20.08 0.93 33.34
CA ALA A 5 -20.35 -0.50 33.14
C ALA A 5 -21.61 -0.78 32.30
N GLU A 6 -22.60 0.13 32.31
CA GLU A 6 -23.85 -0.06 31.57
C GLU A 6 -23.66 0.00 30.05
N TYR A 7 -22.63 0.72 29.57
CA TYR A 7 -22.26 0.80 28.15
C TYR A 7 -21.81 -0.56 27.57
N GLN A 8 -21.42 -1.51 28.41
CA GLN A 8 -21.02 -2.84 27.95
C GLN A 8 -22.17 -3.63 27.32
N THR A 9 -23.40 -3.40 27.79
CA THR A 9 -24.60 -4.13 27.33
C THR A 9 -25.07 -3.73 25.94
N ILE A 10 -24.67 -2.55 25.47
CA ILE A 10 -25.06 -1.97 24.18
C ILE A 10 -23.84 -1.72 23.28
N ASN A 11 -22.71 -2.36 23.57
CA ASN A 11 -21.45 -2.16 22.85
C ASN A 11 -21.56 -2.39 21.33
N SER A 12 -22.44 -3.29 20.89
CA SER A 12 -22.72 -3.57 19.49
C SER A 12 -23.33 -2.40 18.74
N GLN A 13 -24.02 -1.49 19.43
CA GLN A 13 -24.61 -0.29 18.84
C GLN A 13 -23.56 0.79 18.53
N TYR A 14 -22.34 0.66 19.04
CA TYR A 14 -21.24 1.60 18.79
C TYR A 14 -20.33 1.16 17.64
N ILE A 15 -20.59 0.00 17.04
CA ILE A 15 -19.82 -0.50 15.90
C ILE A 15 -20.49 -0.01 14.62
N THR A 16 -19.86 0.95 13.94
CA THR A 16 -20.26 1.33 12.58
C THR A 16 -19.76 0.28 11.60
N PHE A 17 -20.68 -0.46 10.99
CA PHE A 17 -20.34 -1.37 9.91
C PHE A 17 -19.99 -0.59 8.66
N ILE A 18 -18.86 -0.96 8.06
CA ILE A 18 -18.40 -0.46 6.77
C ILE A 18 -18.14 -1.71 5.93
N ASP A 19 -18.86 -1.82 4.81
CA ASP A 19 -18.75 -2.95 3.90
C ASP A 19 -17.30 -3.09 3.40
N SER A 20 -16.83 -4.33 3.32
CA SER A 20 -15.55 -4.63 2.70
C SER A 20 -15.56 -6.01 2.08
N GLU A 21 -14.78 -6.15 1.01
CA GLU A 21 -14.55 -7.41 0.34
C GLU A 21 -13.88 -8.42 1.30
N PHE A 22 -14.30 -9.68 1.19
CA PHE A 22 -13.68 -10.78 1.95
C PHE A 22 -12.45 -11.29 1.20
N TYR A 23 -11.46 -11.76 1.96
CA TYR A 23 -10.42 -12.62 1.40
C TYR A 23 -11.01 -14.03 1.18
N PRO A 24 -10.77 -14.71 0.04
CA PRO A 24 -9.92 -14.33 -1.08
C PRO A 24 -10.65 -13.67 -2.27
N ASP A 25 -11.90 -13.25 -2.13
CA ASP A 25 -12.80 -12.87 -3.24
C ASP A 25 -12.24 -11.77 -4.18
N TYR A 26 -11.38 -10.89 -3.68
CA TYR A 26 -10.75 -9.82 -4.47
C TYR A 26 -9.46 -10.25 -5.22
N LEU A 27 -8.96 -11.47 -5.00
CA LEU A 27 -7.65 -11.88 -5.54
C LEU A 27 -7.62 -11.97 -7.06
N ASP A 28 -8.72 -12.35 -7.71
CA ASP A 28 -8.78 -12.45 -9.17
C ASP A 28 -8.60 -11.07 -9.84
N GLU A 29 -9.31 -10.04 -9.34
CA GLU A 29 -9.12 -8.66 -9.80
C GLU A 29 -7.71 -8.16 -9.47
N ALA A 30 -7.22 -8.46 -8.27
CA ALA A 30 -5.89 -8.07 -7.82
C ALA A 30 -4.79 -8.67 -8.71
N ALA A 31 -4.94 -9.93 -9.13
CA ALA A 31 -3.98 -10.61 -9.97
C ALA A 31 -3.85 -9.96 -11.35
N ILE A 32 -4.96 -9.49 -11.93
CA ILE A 32 -4.95 -8.75 -13.20
C ILE A 32 -4.15 -7.46 -13.05
N ILE A 33 -4.42 -6.68 -12.01
CA ILE A 33 -3.79 -5.37 -11.80
C ILE A 33 -2.29 -5.54 -11.47
N TYR A 34 -1.98 -6.35 -10.46
CA TYR A 34 -0.63 -6.44 -9.91
C TYR A 34 0.27 -7.44 -10.63
N GLY A 35 -0.29 -8.40 -11.38
CA GLY A 35 0.48 -9.32 -12.21
C GLY A 35 1.36 -8.58 -13.22
N SER A 36 0.78 -7.60 -13.93
CA SER A 36 1.52 -6.74 -14.87
C SER A 36 2.64 -5.93 -14.21
N VAL A 37 2.41 -5.47 -12.97
CA VAL A 37 3.41 -4.72 -12.20
C VAL A 37 4.55 -5.63 -11.76
N ILE A 38 4.26 -6.87 -11.33
CA ILE A 38 5.27 -7.85 -10.93
C ILE A 38 6.12 -8.27 -12.13
N GLU A 39 5.50 -8.47 -13.29
CA GLU A 39 6.22 -8.75 -14.54
C GLU A 39 7.14 -7.58 -14.93
N GLN A 40 6.62 -6.35 -14.88
CA GLN A 40 7.44 -5.15 -15.13
C GLN A 40 8.60 -5.03 -14.14
N PHE A 41 8.37 -5.29 -12.85
CA PHE A 41 9.43 -5.29 -11.84
C PHE A 41 10.49 -6.36 -12.13
N THR A 42 10.07 -7.55 -12.51
CA THR A 42 10.96 -8.67 -12.88
C THR A 42 11.85 -8.29 -14.06
N ASN A 43 11.27 -7.68 -15.10
CA ASN A 43 12.03 -7.19 -16.25
C ASN A 43 13.06 -6.13 -15.85
N LEU A 44 12.69 -5.18 -14.97
CA LEU A 44 13.62 -4.16 -14.47
C LEU A 44 14.76 -4.76 -13.64
N VAL A 45 14.48 -5.78 -12.83
CA VAL A 45 15.50 -6.49 -12.04
C VAL A 45 16.48 -7.21 -12.95
N ASN A 46 16.00 -7.85 -14.01
CA ASN A 46 16.85 -8.60 -14.94
C ASN A 46 17.83 -7.71 -15.72
N ILE A 47 17.44 -6.47 -16.04
CA ILE A 47 18.30 -5.52 -16.79
C ILE A 47 19.19 -4.65 -15.89
N ALA A 48 18.92 -4.58 -14.58
CA ALA A 48 19.70 -3.77 -13.66
C ALA A 48 20.97 -4.49 -13.23
N ASN A 49 22.10 -3.78 -13.20
CA ASN A 49 23.39 -4.29 -12.71
C ASN A 49 23.56 -4.10 -11.21
N SER A 50 22.71 -3.29 -10.58
CA SER A 50 22.69 -3.10 -9.12
C SER A 50 21.31 -2.69 -8.62
N SER A 51 21.09 -2.85 -7.32
CA SER A 51 19.85 -2.41 -6.66
C SER A 51 19.68 -0.88 -6.66
N ALA A 52 20.78 -0.13 -6.68
CA ALA A 52 20.75 1.32 -6.85
C ALA A 52 20.30 1.71 -8.28
N GLU A 53 20.83 1.01 -9.30
CA GLU A 53 20.41 1.19 -10.69
C GLU A 53 18.93 0.82 -10.88
N LEU A 54 18.47 -0.28 -10.26
CA LEU A 54 17.06 -0.66 -10.25
C LEU A 54 16.17 0.48 -9.73
N LEU A 55 16.54 1.09 -8.60
CA LEU A 55 15.79 2.23 -8.05
C LEU A 55 15.74 3.40 -9.04
N LEU A 56 16.87 3.76 -9.65
CA LEU A 56 16.92 4.83 -10.65
C LEU A 56 15.99 4.53 -11.83
N ARG A 57 16.04 3.31 -12.39
CA ARG A 57 15.16 2.88 -13.49
C ARG A 57 13.68 2.95 -13.11
N ILE A 58 13.31 2.52 -11.90
CA ILE A 58 11.93 2.64 -11.41
C ILE A 58 11.49 4.12 -11.37
N THR A 59 12.38 5.04 -11.00
CA THR A 59 12.02 6.47 -10.86
C THR A 59 11.75 7.18 -12.19
N GLU A 60 12.20 6.60 -13.31
CA GLU A 60 11.90 7.08 -14.67
C GLU A 60 10.53 6.63 -15.19
N ILE A 61 9.89 5.66 -14.54
CA ILE A 61 8.56 5.18 -14.94
C ILE A 61 7.50 6.21 -14.49
N PRO A 62 6.49 6.50 -15.33
CA PRO A 62 5.40 7.40 -14.95
C PRO A 62 4.49 6.78 -13.86
N ASN A 63 3.75 7.64 -13.17
CA ASN A 63 2.66 7.19 -12.29
C ASN A 63 1.48 6.65 -13.15
N PRO A 64 0.65 5.72 -12.63
CA PRO A 64 0.68 5.15 -11.27
C PRO A 64 1.66 3.98 -11.08
N SER A 65 2.14 3.35 -12.15
CA SER A 65 2.98 2.13 -12.09
C SER A 65 4.22 2.29 -11.22
N ARG A 66 4.89 3.44 -11.28
CA ARG A 66 6.04 3.75 -10.41
C ARG A 66 5.78 3.52 -8.93
N THR A 67 4.61 3.94 -8.42
CA THR A 67 4.31 3.79 -6.98
C THR A 67 4.18 2.32 -6.59
N GLN A 68 3.61 1.49 -7.46
CA GLN A 68 3.50 0.05 -7.22
C GLN A 68 4.86 -0.64 -7.30
N LEU A 69 5.69 -0.27 -8.28
CA LEU A 69 7.06 -0.76 -8.38
C LEU A 69 7.89 -0.39 -7.15
N LEU A 70 7.72 0.81 -6.59
CA LEU A 70 8.38 1.23 -5.35
C LEU A 70 7.88 0.44 -4.13
N ARG A 71 6.61 0.03 -4.09
CA ARG A 71 6.09 -0.87 -3.04
C ARG A 71 6.75 -2.25 -3.12
N ILE A 72 6.97 -2.78 -4.33
CA ILE A 72 7.68 -4.05 -4.53
C ILE A 72 9.17 -3.88 -4.20
N PHE A 73 9.82 -2.81 -4.66
CA PHE A 73 11.21 -2.46 -4.33
C PHE A 73 11.45 -2.44 -2.82
N ARG A 74 10.56 -1.79 -2.06
CA ARG A 74 10.64 -1.79 -0.60
C ARG A 74 10.66 -3.20 -0.01
N LYS A 75 9.85 -4.12 -0.53
CA LYS A 75 9.75 -5.50 -0.02
C LYS A 75 10.97 -6.35 -0.39
N TYR A 76 11.46 -6.22 -1.63
CA TYR A 76 12.54 -7.05 -2.14
C TYR A 76 13.94 -6.51 -1.87
N VAL A 77 14.09 -5.19 -1.79
CA VAL A 77 15.40 -4.53 -1.83
C VAL A 77 15.70 -3.76 -0.57
N SER A 78 14.76 -2.94 -0.10
CA SER A 78 15.03 -1.95 0.95
C SER A 78 13.83 -1.77 1.90
N PRO A 79 13.65 -2.67 2.88
CA PRO A 79 12.55 -2.56 3.85
C PRO A 79 12.64 -1.30 4.74
N ASP A 80 13.86 -0.77 4.87
CA ASP A 80 14.19 0.42 5.68
C ASP A 80 13.76 1.74 5.02
N THR A 81 13.52 1.77 3.71
CA THR A 81 13.05 2.98 3.01
C THR A 81 11.54 2.95 2.83
N SER A 82 10.88 4.07 3.13
CA SER A 82 9.43 4.19 2.91
C SER A 82 9.14 4.55 1.45
N VAL A 83 7.97 4.13 0.95
CA VAL A 83 7.53 4.50 -0.41
C VAL A 83 7.38 6.03 -0.55
N GLU A 84 6.94 6.71 0.52
CA GLU A 84 6.84 8.17 0.56
C GLU A 84 8.19 8.85 0.34
N MET A 85 9.26 8.35 0.96
CA MET A 85 10.62 8.84 0.71
C MET A 85 11.05 8.59 -0.74
N LEU A 86 10.79 7.38 -1.25
CA LEU A 86 11.22 6.96 -2.60
C LEU A 86 10.44 7.64 -3.74
N LYS A 87 9.23 8.17 -3.48
CA LYS A 87 8.47 8.93 -4.50
C LYS A 87 9.12 10.27 -4.84
N VAL A 88 9.96 10.81 -3.96
CA VAL A 88 10.59 12.13 -4.16
C VAL A 88 11.82 11.99 -5.05
N LYS A 89 11.62 12.01 -6.38
CA LYS A 89 12.69 11.79 -7.39
C LYS A 89 13.98 12.59 -7.13
N LYS A 90 13.85 13.88 -6.77
CA LYS A 90 15.01 14.75 -6.47
C LYS A 90 15.88 14.30 -5.28
N LYS A 91 15.37 13.42 -4.41
CA LYS A 91 16.08 12.90 -3.24
C LYS A 91 16.72 11.53 -3.47
N ILE A 92 16.50 10.90 -4.63
CA ILE A 92 16.94 9.52 -4.87
C ILE A 92 18.45 9.37 -4.76
N ALA A 93 19.24 10.30 -5.30
CA ALA A 93 20.69 10.27 -5.16
C ALA A 93 21.12 10.24 -3.68
N LYS A 94 20.51 11.08 -2.84
CA LYS A 94 20.79 11.11 -1.40
C LYS A 94 20.31 9.85 -0.68
N ILE A 95 19.17 9.29 -1.08
CA ILE A 95 18.69 8.01 -0.52
C ILE A 95 19.65 6.87 -0.85
N ILE A 96 20.19 6.83 -2.07
CA ILE A 96 21.19 5.82 -2.46
C ILE A 96 22.47 6.00 -1.65
N GLU A 97 22.93 7.24 -1.43
CA GLU A 97 24.09 7.53 -0.59
C GLU A 97 23.88 7.07 0.86
N ASP A 98 22.73 7.40 1.46
CA ASP A 98 22.47 7.17 2.88
C ASP A 98 22.06 5.72 3.21
N TYR A 99 21.36 5.04 2.29
CA TYR A 99 20.74 3.72 2.53
C TYR A 99 21.20 2.64 1.56
N GLY A 100 21.88 2.98 0.47
CA GLY A 100 22.22 2.05 -0.61
C GLY A 100 23.12 0.90 -0.17
N ASN A 101 23.94 1.12 0.86
CA ASN A 101 24.75 0.07 1.50
C ASN A 101 23.91 -1.03 2.18
N ARG A 102 22.64 -0.76 2.50
CA ARG A 102 21.69 -1.73 3.08
C ARG A 102 20.75 -2.33 2.05
N PHE A 103 20.85 -1.94 0.78
CA PHE A 103 20.06 -2.56 -0.27
C PHE A 103 20.48 -4.01 -0.44
N ARG A 104 19.51 -4.92 -0.53
CA ARG A 104 19.76 -6.32 -0.88
C ARG A 104 20.52 -6.37 -2.21
N ASN A 105 21.49 -7.27 -2.33
CA ASN A 105 22.22 -7.49 -3.58
C ASN A 105 21.24 -7.83 -4.71
N ILE A 106 21.50 -7.32 -5.92
CA ILE A 106 20.60 -7.52 -7.07
C ILE A 106 20.47 -8.99 -7.47
N GLU A 107 21.52 -9.80 -7.31
CA GLU A 107 21.49 -11.23 -7.60
C GLU A 107 20.63 -12.00 -6.59
N ASP A 108 20.66 -11.63 -5.32
CA ASP A 108 19.75 -12.18 -4.31
C ASP A 108 18.30 -11.80 -4.62
N VAL A 109 18.05 -10.59 -5.13
CA VAL A 109 16.71 -10.15 -5.57
C VAL A 109 16.23 -11.02 -6.73
N LYS A 110 17.06 -11.23 -7.76
CA LYS A 110 16.76 -12.11 -8.91
C LYS A 110 16.42 -13.52 -8.44
N HIS A 111 17.27 -14.12 -7.61
CA HIS A 111 17.06 -15.47 -7.09
C HIS A 111 15.75 -15.56 -6.29
N LYS A 112 15.50 -14.62 -5.36
CA LYS A 112 14.28 -14.64 -4.55
C LYS A 112 13.02 -14.45 -5.39
N LEU A 113 13.03 -13.58 -6.39
CA LEU A 113 11.91 -13.42 -7.33
C LEU A 113 11.64 -14.73 -8.09
N ALA A 114 12.67 -15.39 -8.59
CA ALA A 114 12.54 -16.64 -9.36
C ALA A 114 11.96 -17.81 -8.54
N THR A 115 12.06 -17.77 -7.20
CA THR A 115 11.47 -18.80 -6.32
C THR A 115 9.98 -18.61 -6.05
N ARG A 116 9.36 -17.52 -6.52
CA ARG A 116 7.94 -17.25 -6.27
C ARG A 116 7.05 -17.92 -7.31
N SER A 117 5.80 -18.17 -6.94
CA SER A 117 4.76 -18.65 -7.85
C SER A 117 4.37 -17.56 -8.84
N THR A 118 3.84 -17.97 -9.99
CA THR A 118 3.23 -17.08 -10.98
C THR A 118 1.76 -17.45 -11.15
N PRO A 119 0.81 -16.61 -10.72
CA PRO A 119 1.00 -15.33 -10.03
C PRO A 119 1.49 -15.48 -8.57
N ASP A 120 2.16 -14.45 -8.06
CA ASP A 120 2.57 -14.39 -6.64
C ASP A 120 1.41 -13.87 -5.79
N GLU A 121 0.44 -14.75 -5.50
CA GLU A 121 -0.78 -14.39 -4.76
C GLU A 121 -0.50 -13.72 -3.41
N ALA A 122 0.54 -14.16 -2.70
CA ALA A 122 0.90 -13.57 -1.41
C ALA A 122 1.35 -12.12 -1.58
N LEU A 123 2.17 -11.84 -2.58
CA LEU A 123 2.58 -10.46 -2.88
C LEU A 123 1.39 -9.61 -3.32
N ILE A 124 0.52 -10.17 -4.18
CA ILE A 124 -0.69 -9.52 -4.69
C ILE A 124 -1.62 -9.14 -3.54
N ALA A 125 -1.90 -10.06 -2.63
CA ALA A 125 -2.73 -9.83 -1.44
C ALA A 125 -2.20 -8.67 -0.59
N ILE A 126 -0.88 -8.59 -0.41
CA ILE A 126 -0.28 -7.49 0.35
C ILE A 126 -0.33 -6.16 -0.44
N LEU A 127 -0.22 -6.19 -1.77
CA LEU A 127 -0.24 -4.98 -2.59
C LEU A 127 -1.64 -4.34 -2.62
N ILE A 128 -2.70 -5.15 -2.68
CA ILE A 128 -4.07 -4.65 -2.73
C ILE A 128 -4.55 -4.05 -1.39
N GLU A 129 -4.01 -4.50 -0.25
CA GLU A 129 -4.26 -3.85 1.05
C GLU A 129 -3.87 -2.35 1.05
N TYR A 130 -2.88 -1.96 0.23
CA TYR A 130 -2.50 -0.57 0.08
C TYR A 130 -3.40 0.24 -0.88
N LYS A 131 -4.33 -0.39 -1.62
CA LYS A 131 -5.29 0.29 -2.52
C LYS A 131 -6.30 1.09 -1.68
N ASN A 132 -6.88 0.44 -0.67
CA ASN A 132 -8.00 1.00 0.11
C ASN A 132 -7.57 1.51 1.50
N ARG A 133 -6.26 1.69 1.72
CA ARG A 133 -5.75 2.13 3.03
C ARG A 133 -6.25 3.54 3.36
N GLY A 134 -7.04 3.65 4.42
CA GLY A 134 -7.63 4.91 4.89
C GLY A 134 -9.03 5.18 4.35
N GLN A 135 -9.50 4.42 3.34
CA GLN A 135 -10.82 4.60 2.73
C GLN A 135 -11.95 4.49 3.76
N LYS A 136 -11.92 3.45 4.61
CA LYS A 136 -12.90 3.26 5.70
C LYS A 136 -12.97 4.46 6.66
N GLY A 137 -11.84 5.16 6.87
CA GLY A 137 -11.82 6.35 7.71
C GLY A 137 -12.51 7.55 7.05
N TYR A 138 -12.34 7.69 5.73
CA TYR A 138 -13.05 8.72 4.95
C TYR A 138 -14.55 8.43 4.89
N GLU A 139 -14.94 7.18 4.65
CA GLU A 139 -16.35 6.75 4.66
C GLU A 139 -17.01 6.99 6.02
N LEU A 140 -16.31 6.69 7.13
CA LEU A 140 -16.80 7.01 8.47
C LEU A 140 -16.97 8.52 8.69
N THR A 141 -16.02 9.32 8.20
CA THR A 141 -16.05 10.78 8.32
C THR A 141 -17.24 11.36 7.55
N GLU A 142 -17.46 10.88 6.33
CA GLU A 142 -18.61 11.26 5.51
C GLU A 142 -19.93 10.87 6.19
N ALA A 143 -20.06 9.62 6.65
CA ALA A 143 -21.24 9.15 7.36
C ALA A 143 -21.55 10.00 8.60
N PHE A 144 -20.51 10.40 9.35
CA PHE A 144 -20.67 11.31 10.49
C PHE A 144 -21.21 12.67 10.07
N PHE A 145 -20.64 13.31 9.04
CA PHE A 145 -21.09 14.65 8.63
C PHE A 145 -22.50 14.63 8.05
N LEU A 146 -22.87 13.61 7.26
CA LEU A 146 -24.25 13.45 6.79
C LEU A 146 -25.23 13.29 7.96
N TRP A 147 -24.88 12.45 8.94
CA TRP A 147 -25.70 12.27 10.14
C TRP A 147 -25.81 13.57 10.94
N PHE A 148 -24.70 14.28 11.14
CA PHE A 148 -24.67 15.53 11.91
C PHE A 148 -25.52 16.60 11.25
N GLU A 149 -25.35 16.83 9.94
CA GLU A 149 -26.14 17.80 9.19
C GLU A 149 -27.64 17.51 9.29
N THR A 150 -28.02 16.24 9.16
CA THR A 150 -29.43 15.79 9.26
C THR A 150 -30.04 16.07 10.63
N HIS A 151 -29.28 15.91 11.72
CA HIS A 151 -29.81 15.99 13.08
C HIS A 151 -29.58 17.35 13.77
N PHE A 152 -28.55 18.07 13.35
CA PHE A 152 -28.05 19.27 14.04
C PHE A 152 -27.75 20.45 13.10
N GLY A 153 -27.86 20.30 11.77
CA GLY A 153 -27.52 21.36 10.81
C GLY A 153 -28.31 22.66 11.00
N SER A 154 -29.53 22.59 11.55
CA SER A 154 -30.34 23.79 11.89
C SER A 154 -29.93 24.48 13.19
N ALA A 155 -29.18 23.79 14.06
CA ALA A 155 -28.76 24.28 15.37
C ALA A 155 -27.34 24.88 15.38
N TYR A 156 -26.56 24.65 14.32
CA TYR A 156 -25.19 25.11 14.20
C TYR A 156 -24.98 25.78 12.84
N LEU A 157 -24.31 26.93 12.82
CA LEU A 157 -23.75 27.50 11.59
C LEU A 157 -22.38 26.84 11.39
N ILE A 158 -22.26 26.01 10.36
CA ILE A 158 -21.00 25.41 9.91
C ILE A 158 -20.36 26.32 8.87
#